data_AF-A0ABD6AXS7-F1
#
_entry.id   AF-A0ABD6AXS7-F1
#
_cell.length_a   1.000
_cell.length_b   1.000
_cell.length_c   1.000
_cell.angle_alpha   90.00
_cell.angle_beta   90.00
_cell.angle_gamma   90.00
#
_symmetry.space_group_name_H-M   'P 1'
#
loop_
_entity.id
_entity.type
_entity.pdbx_description
1 polymer ?
#
loop_
_entity_poly.entity_id
_entity_poly.type
_entity_poly.pdbx_seq_one_letter_code
_entity_poly.pdbx_strand_id
1 'polypeptide(L)' 'MWTLAEFEANYRAPLTERQNEVLETAYFSGFFEWPRETSGLELASMLGVSQPTVSWHVRTGERKLLLLLYDDA' A
#
# COMPACT_ATOMS: atom_id res chain seq x y z
N MET A 1 21.19 9.95 4.10
CA MET A 1 20.04 9.42 4.87
C MET A 1 18.94 10.44 4.74
N TRP A 2 17.79 10.06 4.18
CA TRP A 2 16.67 10.99 4.03
C TRP A 2 16.13 11.38 5.39
N THR A 3 15.67 12.62 5.50
CA THR A 3 14.78 13.05 6.58
C THR A 3 13.43 12.34 6.44
N LEU A 4 12.65 12.29 7.52
CA LEU A 4 11.30 11.72 7.47
C LEU A 4 10.42 12.44 6.44
N ALA A 5 10.57 13.77 6.31
CA ALA A 5 9.83 14.57 5.34
C ALA A 5 10.22 14.26 3.88
N GLU A 6 11.51 14.07 3.60
CA GLU A 6 12.00 13.67 2.28
C GLU A 6 11.53 12.25 1.92
N PHE A 7 11.59 11.32 2.87
CA PHE A 7 11.05 9.97 2.67
C PHE A 7 9.55 10.03 2.36
N GLU A 8 8.78 10.81 3.12
CA GLU A 8 7.34 10.96 2.90
C GLU A 8 7.01 11.53 1.52
N ALA A 9 7.70 12.60 1.11
CA ALA A 9 7.53 13.18 -0.21
C ALA A 9 7.85 12.17 -1.32
N ASN A 10 8.94 11.41 -1.17
CA ASN A 10 9.38 10.44 -2.18
C ASN A 10 8.44 9.25 -2.32
N TYR A 11 7.94 8.66 -1.21
CA TYR A 11 7.03 7.52 -1.31
C TYR A 11 5.61 7.91 -1.72
N ARG A 12 5.14 9.11 -1.36
CA ARG A 12 3.79 9.59 -1.73
C ARG A 12 3.69 9.97 -3.21
N ALA A 13 4.73 10.60 -3.78
CA ALA A 13 4.72 11.10 -5.15
C ALA A 13 4.31 10.07 -6.23
N PRO A 14 4.79 8.81 -6.23
CA PRO A 14 4.38 7.84 -7.24
C PRO A 14 3.01 7.21 -6.98
N LEU A 15 2.47 7.27 -5.76
CA LEU A 15 1.20 6.63 -5.41
C LEU A 15 0.01 7.52 -5.77
N THR A 16 -1.05 6.93 -6.31
CA THR A 16 -2.34 7.64 -6.38
C THR A 16 -2.97 7.71 -5.00
N GLU A 17 -3.86 8.66 -4.77
CA GLU A 17 -4.61 8.77 -3.50
C GLU A 17 -5.29 7.45 -3.13
N ARG A 18 -5.95 6.79 -4.09
CA ARG A 18 -6.57 5.47 -3.88
C ARG A 18 -5.55 4.37 -3.54
N GLN A 19 -4.37 4.38 -4.15
CA GLN A 19 -3.32 3.40 -3.82
C GLN A 19 -2.80 3.62 -2.41
N ASN A 20 -2.62 4.88 -1.99
CA ASN A 20 -2.22 5.21 -0.64
C ASN A 20 -3.29 4.80 0.39
N GLU A 21 -4.55 5.13 0.15
CA GLU A 21 -5.68 4.74 1.01
C GLU A 21 -5.77 3.23 1.20
N VAL A 22 -5.62 2.45 0.12
CA VAL A 22 -5.65 0.98 0.17
C VAL A 22 -4.48 0.45 1.00
N LEU A 23 -3.27 0.99 0.82
CA LEU A 23 -2.08 0.56 1.56
C LEU A 23 -2.17 0.93 3.05
N GLU A 24 -2.62 2.14 3.38
CA GLU A 24 -2.84 2.57 4.77
C GLU A 24 -3.89 1.69 5.44
N THR A 25 -5.03 1.44 4.78
CA THR A 25 -6.09 0.58 5.33
C THR A 25 -5.59 -0.87 5.49
N ALA A 26 -4.84 -1.40 4.52
CA ALA A 26 -4.23 -2.71 4.64
C ALA A 26 -3.26 -2.79 5.83
N TYR A 27 -2.41 -1.80 6.00
CA TYR A 27 -1.45 -1.74 7.10
C TYR A 27 -2.14 -1.71 8.47
N PHE A 28 -3.05 -0.77 8.68
CA PHE A 28 -3.71 -0.61 9.98
C PHE A 28 -4.75 -1.70 10.31
N SER A 29 -5.21 -2.46 9.32
CA SER A 29 -6.11 -3.60 9.53
C SER A 29 -5.39 -4.92 9.79
N GLY A 30 -4.05 -4.92 9.81
CA GLY A 30 -3.25 -6.13 10.00
C GLY A 30 -3.31 -7.08 8.79
N PHE A 31 -3.60 -6.57 7.59
CA PHE A 31 -3.60 -7.35 6.35
C PHE A 31 -2.22 -7.96 6.04
N PHE A 32 -1.15 -7.25 6.40
CA PHE A 32 0.24 -7.66 6.15
C PHE A 32 0.83 -8.56 7.25
N GLU A 33 0.11 -8.83 8.33
CA GLU A 33 0.62 -9.60 9.48
C GLU A 33 0.62 -11.11 9.23
N TRP A 34 1.35 -11.85 10.07
CA TRP A 34 1.30 -13.31 10.11
C TRP A 34 1.05 -13.84 11.54
N PRO A 35 -0.08 -14.51 11.82
CA PRO A 35 -1.24 -14.67 10.92
C PRO A 35 -1.90 -13.33 10.61
N ARG A 36 -2.51 -13.21 9.42
CA ARG A 36 -3.18 -11.96 9.00
C ARG A 36 -4.39 -11.73 9.90
N GLU A 37 -4.57 -10.50 10.38
CA GLU A 37 -5.77 -10.11 11.12
C GLU A 37 -6.94 -9.82 10.18
N THR A 38 -6.64 -9.32 8.97
CA THR A 38 -7.63 -9.01 7.94
C THR A 38 -7.32 -9.73 6.64
N SER A 39 -8.33 -10.39 6.06
CA SER A 39 -8.25 -10.99 4.73
C SER A 39 -8.44 -9.96 3.62
N GLY A 40 -8.03 -10.30 2.39
CA GLY A 40 -8.27 -9.44 1.23
C GLY A 40 -9.75 -9.24 0.90
N LEU A 41 -10.62 -10.16 1.32
CA LEU A 41 -12.07 -10.02 1.16
C LEU A 41 -12.64 -9.00 2.15
N GLU A 42 -12.23 -9.08 3.41
CA GLU A 42 -12.63 -8.12 4.45
C GLU A 42 -12.12 -6.72 4.12
N LEU A 43 -10.85 -6.60 3.70
CA LEU A 43 -10.28 -5.33 3.25
C LEU A 43 -11.06 -4.74 2.06
N ALA A 44 -11.49 -5.57 1.10
CA ALA A 44 -12.33 -5.13 -0.01
C ALA A 44 -13.70 -4.64 0.43
N SER A 45 -14.29 -5.30 1.43
CA SER A 45 -15.53 -4.85 2.05
C SER A 45 -15.37 -3.50 2.76
N MET A 46 -14.26 -3.25 3.45
CA MET A 46 -13.98 -1.96 4.11
C MET A 46 -13.86 -0.81 3.09
N LEU A 47 -13.25 -1.10 1.94
CA LEU A 47 -12.96 -0.10 0.90
C LEU A 47 -14.08 0.06 -0.14
N GLY A 48 -15.16 -0.73 -0.05
CA GLY A 48 -16.28 -0.67 -0.99
C GLY A 48 -15.91 -1.07 -2.43
N VAL A 49 -14.96 -1.99 -2.60
CA VAL A 49 -14.46 -2.45 -3.91
C VAL A 49 -14.43 -3.98 -3.98
N SER A 50 -14.07 -4.52 -5.15
CA SER A 50 -13.86 -5.97 -5.30
C SER A 50 -12.51 -6.42 -4.71
N GLN A 51 -12.41 -7.67 -4.26
CA GLN A 51 -11.13 -8.24 -3.81
C GLN A 51 -10.02 -8.19 -4.89
N PRO A 52 -10.30 -8.46 -6.18
CA PRO A 52 -9.32 -8.22 -7.25
C PRO A 52 -8.85 -6.76 -7.34
N THR A 53 -9.75 -5.79 -7.13
CA THR A 53 -9.41 -4.36 -7.12
C THR A 53 -8.45 -4.03 -5.98
N VAL A 54 -8.70 -4.52 -4.76
CA VAL A 54 -7.76 -4.38 -3.63
C VAL A 54 -6.41 -5.00 -3.97
N SER A 55 -6.41 -6.23 -4.48
CA SER A 55 -5.18 -6.95 -4.84
C SER A 55 -4.37 -6.19 -5.88
N TRP A 56 -5.05 -5.57 -6.86
CA TRP A 56 -4.40 -4.72 -7.86
C TRP A 56 -3.77 -3.48 -7.23
N HIS A 57 -4.49 -2.77 -6.36
CA HIS A 57 -3.99 -1.58 -5.67
C HIS A 57 -2.79 -1.90 -4.78
N VAL A 58 -2.88 -2.95 -3.96
CA VAL A 58 -1.79 -3.40 -3.08
C VAL A 58 -0.56 -3.71 -3.92
N ARG A 59 -0.67 -4.60 -4.92
CA ARG A 59 0.49 -5.00 -5.75
C ARG A 59 1.10 -3.84 -6.52
N THR A 60 0.26 -2.91 -7.01
CA THR A 60 0.76 -1.74 -7.73
C THR A 60 1.45 -0.76 -6.79
N GLY A 61 0.90 -0.55 -5.59
CA GLY A 61 1.50 0.26 -4.55
C GLY A 61 2.83 -0.30 -4.06
N GLU A 62 2.86 -1.58 -3.69
CA GLU A 62 4.08 -2.31 -3.34
C GLU A 62 5.14 -2.21 -4.43
N ARG A 63 4.78 -2.44 -5.70
CA ARG A 63 5.73 -2.29 -6.82
C ARG A 63 6.35 -0.90 -6.86
N LYS A 64 5.56 0.17 -6.70
CA LYS A 64 6.08 1.55 -6.72
C LYS A 64 7.03 1.82 -5.55
N LEU A 65 6.70 1.32 -4.36
CA LEU A 65 7.58 1.41 -3.19
C LEU A 65 8.88 0.63 -3.40
N LEU A 66 8.81 -0.58 -3.98
CA LEU A 66 9.97 -1.39 -4.30
C LEU A 66 10.85 -0.73 -5.37
N LEU A 67 10.27 -0.05 -6.37
CA LEU A 67 11.04 0.70 -7.36
C LEU A 67 11.85 1.83 -6.69
N LEU A 68 11.28 2.55 -5.73
CA LEU A 68 12.04 3.55 -4.95
C LEU A 68 13.17 2.94 -4.12
N LEU A 69 13.03 1.69 -3.70
CA LEU A 69 14.04 1.00 -2.88
C LEU A 69 15.17 0.38 -3.71
N TYR A 70 14.90 -0.02 -4.95
CA TYR A 70 15.83 -0.83 -5.76
C TYR A 70 16.23 -0.22 -7.11
N ASP A 71 15.38 0.61 -7.72
CA ASP A 71 15.62 1.22 -9.04
C ASP A 71 16.09 2.70 -8.93
N ASP A 72 16.16 3.27 -7.73
CA ASP A 72 16.91 4.52 -7.46
C ASP A 72 18.39 4.19 -7.22
N ALA A 73 19.13 3.97 -8.31
CA ALA A 73 20.58 4.10 -8.41
C ALA A 73 20.94 5.30 -9.31
#